data_AF-A0A9D1H1P2-F1
#
_entry.id   AF-A0A9D1H1P2-F1
#
_cell.length_a   1.000
_cell.length_b   1.000
_cell.length_c   1.000
_cell.angle_alpha   90.00
_cell.angle_beta   90.00
_cell.angle_gamma   90.00
#
_symmetry.space_group_name_H-M   'P 1'
#
loop_
_entity.id
_entity.type
_entity.pdbx_description
1 polymer ?
#
loop_
_entity_poly.entity_id
_entity_poly.type
_entity_poly.pdbx_seq_one_letter_code
_entity_poly.pdbx_strand_id
1 'polypeptide(L)'
;MTGAVRLSCSERVRACEVGRWSVDHLSTILTARGVRVLDGPSNPRDDLVLSIDRAPEISGASGGGPGAESFRIDRSEAGPDGESLTTVTITGAGSRGLSYAVLELADIVEYSDEPIEAMRAVATGEHRPTTPIRSVLRTMVSEVQDLTWYHDRDFWR
;
A
#
# COMPACT_ATOMS: atom_id res chain seq x y z
N MET A 1 4.50 11.59 20.33
CA MET A 1 3.98 12.87 19.77
C MET A 1 3.07 12.50 18.61
N THR A 2 1.87 13.08 18.53
CA THR A 2 0.88 12.69 17.51
C THR A 2 1.18 13.41 16.19
N GLY A 3 1.98 12.80 15.31
CA GLY A 3 2.37 13.40 14.03
C GLY A 3 1.30 13.27 12.94
N ALA A 4 1.57 13.84 11.77
CA ALA A 4 0.68 13.88 10.63
C ALA A 4 1.38 13.43 9.34
N VAL A 5 0.66 12.65 8.55
CA VAL A 5 1.10 12.16 7.25
C VAL A 5 0.19 12.73 6.19
N ARG A 6 0.78 13.28 5.13
CA ARG A 6 0.05 13.69 3.94
C ARG A 6 -0.01 12.54 2.94
N LEU A 7 -1.22 12.19 2.52
CA LEU A 7 -1.43 11.20 1.47
C LEU A 7 -1.68 11.90 0.13
N SER A 8 -0.81 11.65 -0.84
CA SER A 8 -0.99 12.07 -2.23
C SER A 8 -1.16 10.83 -3.10
N CYS A 9 -2.33 10.67 -3.71
CA CYS A 9 -2.66 9.53 -4.56
C CYS A 9 -2.95 10.00 -5.99
N SER A 10 -2.37 9.34 -6.97
CA SER A 10 -2.66 9.63 -8.37
C SER A 10 -4.09 9.25 -8.77
N GLU A 11 -4.60 9.83 -9.86
CA GLU A 11 -5.92 9.47 -10.40
C GLU A 11 -5.99 7.97 -10.78
N ARG A 12 -4.87 7.39 -11.21
CA ARG A 12 -4.78 5.96 -11.56
C ARG A 12 -5.02 5.05 -10.35
N VAL A 13 -4.69 5.51 -9.15
CA VAL A 13 -4.97 4.82 -7.88
C VAL A 13 -6.45 4.97 -7.52
N ARG A 14 -6.96 6.20 -7.54
CA ARG A 14 -8.36 6.53 -7.18
C ARG A 14 -9.39 5.88 -8.10
N ALA A 15 -9.09 5.74 -9.39
CA ALA A 15 -9.98 5.10 -10.36
C ALA A 15 -10.06 3.56 -10.21
N CYS A 16 -9.13 2.93 -9.49
CA CYS A 16 -9.09 1.48 -9.30
C CYS A 16 -9.70 1.10 -7.95
N GLU A 17 -10.62 0.13 -7.93
CA GLU A 17 -11.27 -0.32 -6.69
C GLU A 17 -10.26 -0.82 -5.64
N VAL A 18 -9.33 -1.69 -6.03
CA VAL A 18 -8.26 -2.19 -5.16
C VAL A 18 -7.38 -1.04 -4.64
N GLY A 19 -7.10 -0.04 -5.49
CA GLY A 19 -6.31 1.12 -5.12
C GLY A 19 -7.00 2.03 -4.11
N ARG A 20 -8.31 2.28 -4.27
CA ARG A 20 -9.09 3.01 -3.25
C ARG A 20 -9.13 2.24 -1.94
N TRP A 21 -9.52 0.96 -2.01
CA TRP A 21 -9.64 0.12 -0.83
C TRP A 21 -8.34 0.07 -0.03
N SER A 22 -7.20 -0.12 -0.68
CA SER A 22 -5.92 -0.21 0.03
C SER A 22 -5.52 1.12 0.69
N VAL A 23 -5.77 2.26 0.02
CA VAL A 23 -5.52 3.60 0.59
C VAL A 23 -6.45 3.90 1.76
N ASP A 24 -7.73 3.54 1.66
CA ASP A 24 -8.70 3.70 2.74
C ASP A 24 -8.32 2.83 3.95
N HIS A 25 -7.83 1.61 3.70
CA HIS A 25 -7.33 0.71 4.73
C HIS A 25 -6.08 1.28 5.43
N LEU A 26 -5.08 1.76 4.68
CA LEU A 26 -3.91 2.45 5.24
C LEU A 26 -4.33 3.68 6.07
N SER A 27 -5.27 4.48 5.57
CA SER A 27 -5.79 5.66 6.28
C SER A 27 -6.47 5.30 7.60
N THR A 28 -7.20 4.18 7.61
CA THR A 28 -7.85 3.62 8.81
C THR A 28 -6.80 3.22 9.84
N ILE A 29 -5.77 2.49 9.42
CA ILE A 29 -4.68 2.03 10.30
C ILE A 29 -3.87 3.22 10.83
N LEU A 30 -3.51 4.20 9.99
CA LEU A 30 -2.84 5.43 10.43
C LEU A 30 -3.64 6.14 11.53
N THR A 31 -4.94 6.32 11.30
CA THR A 31 -5.82 6.98 12.27
C THR A 31 -5.95 6.17 13.57
N ALA A 32 -6.06 4.84 13.47
CA ALA A 32 -6.12 3.95 14.64
C ALA A 32 -4.83 3.98 15.47
N ARG A 33 -3.68 4.19 14.82
CA ARG A 33 -2.37 4.41 15.47
C ARG A 33 -2.14 5.86 15.89
N GLY A 34 -3.16 6.71 15.80
CA GLY A 34 -3.12 8.11 16.21
C GLY A 34 -2.44 9.04 15.22
N VAL A 35 -2.03 8.59 14.04
CA VAL A 35 -1.43 9.46 13.02
C VAL A 35 -2.53 10.22 12.28
N ARG A 36 -2.40 11.54 12.19
CA ARG A 36 -3.37 12.36 11.43
C ARG A 36 -3.11 12.23 9.93
N VAL A 37 -4.15 11.91 9.17
CA VAL A 37 -4.10 11.86 7.71
C VAL A 37 -4.49 13.23 7.14
N LEU A 38 -3.64 13.80 6.29
CA LEU A 38 -3.85 15.10 5.65
C LEU A 38 -4.05 14.93 4.14
N ASP A 39 -5.01 15.70 3.61
CA ASP A 39 -5.25 15.85 2.17
C ASP A 39 -4.74 17.20 1.65
N GLY A 40 -4.50 17.29 0.33
CA GLY A 40 -4.10 18.51 -0.37
C GLY A 40 -2.60 18.59 -0.68
N PRO A 41 -2.09 19.74 -1.15
CA PRO A 41 -0.69 19.89 -1.57
C PRO A 41 0.28 19.76 -0.39
N SER A 42 1.49 19.26 -0.65
CA SER A 42 2.55 19.15 0.36
C SER A 42 2.85 20.50 1.01
N ASN A 43 3.06 20.45 2.32
CA ASN A 43 3.47 21.58 3.14
C ASN A 43 4.82 21.23 3.76
N PRO A 44 5.79 22.15 3.79
CA PRO A 44 7.07 21.89 4.45
C PRO A 44 6.97 21.55 5.94
N ARG A 45 5.83 21.85 6.59
CA ARG A 45 5.54 21.46 7.99
C ARG A 45 4.93 20.06 8.16
N ASP A 46 4.72 19.31 7.07
CA ASP A 46 4.23 17.94 7.19
C ASP A 46 5.34 17.04 7.76
N ASP A 47 4.99 16.08 8.63
CA ASP A 47 6.00 15.17 9.18
C ASP A 47 6.46 14.15 8.12
N LEU A 48 5.57 13.77 7.19
CA LEU A 48 5.88 12.84 6.11
C LEU A 48 4.87 13.00 4.97
N VAL A 49 5.35 12.92 3.73
CA VAL A 49 4.49 12.79 2.55
C VAL A 49 4.57 11.36 2.02
N LEU A 50 3.42 10.71 1.86
CA LEU A 50 3.31 9.46 1.12
C LEU A 50 2.74 9.75 -0.27
N SER A 51 3.53 9.47 -1.30
CA SER A 51 3.12 9.58 -2.69
C SER A 51 2.83 8.19 -3.26
N ILE A 52 1.58 7.93 -3.58
CA ILE A 52 1.09 6.61 -3.99
C ILE A 52 0.70 6.68 -5.48
N ASP A 53 1.38 5.88 -6.30
CA ASP A 53 1.08 5.78 -7.73
C ASP A 53 1.00 4.32 -8.21
N ARG A 54 0.39 4.14 -9.39
CA ARG A 54 0.21 2.85 -10.04
C ARG A 54 0.82 2.88 -11.44
N ALA A 55 1.85 2.07 -11.65
CA ALA A 55 2.41 1.82 -12.97
C ALA A 55 1.56 0.78 -13.73
N PRO A 56 1.52 0.84 -15.08
CA PRO A 56 1.00 -0.25 -15.87
C PRO A 56 1.85 -1.51 -15.62
N GLU A 57 1.18 -2.66 -15.54
CA GLU A 57 1.86 -3.95 -15.48
C GLU A 57 2.37 -4.30 -16.88
N ILE A 58 3.67 -4.57 -17.02
CA ILE A 58 4.25 -5.00 -18.30
C ILE A 58 4.54 -6.50 -18.20
N SER A 59 3.60 -7.31 -18.66
CA SER A 59 3.77 -8.76 -18.74
C SER A 59 4.74 -9.11 -19.87
N GLY A 60 5.96 -9.54 -19.58
CA GLY A 60 6.83 -10.12 -20.62
C GLY A 60 8.22 -10.53 -20.17
N ALA A 61 8.68 -11.69 -20.64
CA ALA A 61 10.04 -12.22 -20.43
C ALA A 61 11.16 -11.38 -21.10
N SER A 62 10.81 -10.32 -21.82
CA SER A 62 11.73 -9.49 -22.62
C SER A 62 11.47 -7.98 -22.53
N GLY A 63 10.56 -7.52 -21.65
CA GLY A 63 10.29 -6.08 -21.46
C GLY A 63 10.92 -5.58 -20.17
N GLY A 64 11.75 -4.54 -20.22
CA GLY A 64 12.34 -3.87 -19.04
C GLY A 64 11.34 -3.11 -18.17
N GLY A 65 10.09 -3.58 -18.09
CA GLY A 65 9.06 -3.05 -17.22
C GLY A 65 9.01 -3.77 -15.86
N PRO A 66 8.27 -3.22 -14.89
CA PRO A 66 8.17 -3.82 -13.57
C PRO A 66 7.49 -5.19 -13.66
N GLY A 67 8.04 -6.16 -12.91
CA GLY A 67 7.53 -7.53 -12.89
C GLY A 67 6.07 -7.61 -12.43
N ALA A 68 5.37 -8.68 -12.83
CA ALA A 68 3.98 -8.91 -12.41
C ALA A 68 3.87 -8.85 -10.87
N GLU A 69 2.86 -8.12 -10.39
CA GLU A 69 2.62 -7.88 -8.96
C GLU A 69 3.79 -7.27 -8.18
N SER A 70 4.80 -6.71 -8.86
CA SER A 70 5.92 -6.03 -8.19
C SER A 70 5.51 -4.65 -7.71
N PHE A 71 6.30 -4.09 -6.80
CA PHE A 71 6.20 -2.70 -6.40
C PHE A 71 7.56 -2.14 -6.07
N ARG A 72 7.64 -0.81 -6.00
CA ARG A 72 8.84 -0.08 -5.64
C ARG A 72 8.53 0.90 -4.53
N ILE A 73 9.45 0.99 -3.57
CA ILE A 73 9.46 2.03 -2.54
C ILE A 73 10.70 2.89 -2.77
N ASP A 74 10.51 4.19 -2.93
CA ASP A 74 11.55 5.20 -3.02
C ASP A 74 11.42 6.20 -1.88
N ARG A 75 12.56 6.75 -1.45
CA ARG A 75 12.62 7.84 -0.48
C ARG A 75 13.36 9.01 -1.11
N SER A 76 12.81 10.21 -0.97
CA SER A 76 13.51 11.46 -1.20
C SER A 76 13.43 12.37 0.02
N GLU A 77 14.47 13.16 0.22
CA GLU A 77 14.53 14.21 1.24
C GLU A 77 14.73 15.54 0.51
N ALA A 78 13.62 16.09 0.04
CA ALA A 78 13.60 17.36 -0.68
C ALA A 78 12.21 17.98 -0.54
N GLY A 79 12.16 19.16 0.08
CA GLY A 79 10.98 19.99 0.17
C GLY A 79 11.01 21.15 -0.84
N PRO A 80 9.89 21.87 -0.98
CA PRO A 80 9.85 23.15 -1.68
C PRO A 80 10.92 24.10 -1.10
N ASP A 81 11.55 24.90 -1.95
CA ASP A 81 12.45 25.99 -1.56
C ASP A 81 13.67 25.59 -0.69
N GLY A 82 14.08 24.32 -0.75
CA GLY A 82 15.27 23.81 -0.05
C GLY A 82 15.02 23.33 1.38
N GLU A 83 13.76 23.25 1.81
CA GLU A 83 13.40 22.65 3.11
C GLU A 83 13.58 21.12 3.09
N SER A 84 13.85 20.52 4.26
CA SER A 84 13.97 19.06 4.38
C SER A 84 12.60 18.44 4.65
N LEU A 85 12.01 17.83 3.63
CA LEU A 85 10.75 17.09 3.72
C LEU A 85 10.97 15.67 3.21
N THR A 86 10.72 14.68 4.06
CA THR A 86 10.76 13.27 3.65
C THR A 86 9.52 12.94 2.84
N THR A 87 9.74 12.43 1.62
CA THR A 87 8.69 11.86 0.78
C THR A 87 9.01 10.39 0.55
N VAL A 88 8.09 9.51 0.93
CA VAL A 88 8.13 8.10 0.56
C VAL A 88 7.19 7.91 -0.62
N THR A 89 7.73 7.49 -1.75
CA THR A 89 6.98 7.22 -2.96
C THR A 89 6.81 5.71 -3.12
N ILE A 90 5.58 5.24 -3.23
CA ILE A 90 5.28 3.85 -3.55
C ILE A 90 4.65 3.77 -4.93
N THR A 91 5.17 2.86 -5.76
CA THR A 91 4.65 2.60 -7.10
C THR A 91 4.41 1.11 -7.27
N GLY A 92 3.16 0.72 -7.51
CA GLY A 92 2.79 -0.67 -7.76
C GLY A 92 2.62 -0.99 -9.25
N ALA A 93 3.08 -2.17 -9.67
CA ALA A 93 2.78 -2.73 -10.98
C ALA A 93 1.37 -3.32 -10.99
N GLY A 94 0.47 -2.69 -11.75
CA GLY A 94 -0.93 -3.08 -11.78
C GLY A 94 -1.65 -2.85 -10.43
N SER A 95 -2.84 -3.43 -10.27
CA SER A 95 -3.62 -3.28 -9.03
C SER A 95 -3.08 -4.11 -7.88
N ARG A 96 -2.56 -5.32 -8.15
CA ARG A 96 -2.03 -6.22 -7.10
C ARG A 96 -0.72 -5.71 -6.52
N GLY A 97 0.24 -5.31 -7.36
CA GLY A 97 1.49 -4.73 -6.88
C GLY A 97 1.25 -3.47 -6.05
N LEU A 98 0.29 -2.62 -6.46
CA LEU A 98 -0.13 -1.46 -5.67
C LEU A 98 -0.71 -1.87 -4.31
N SER A 99 -1.60 -2.86 -4.29
CA SER A 99 -2.17 -3.35 -3.04
C SER A 99 -1.09 -3.85 -2.09
N TYR A 100 -0.11 -4.62 -2.58
CA TYR A 100 0.98 -5.12 -1.75
C TYR A 100 1.87 -4.00 -1.20
N ALA A 101 2.19 -2.99 -2.01
CA ALA A 101 2.96 -1.84 -1.56
C ALA A 101 2.27 -1.07 -0.43
N VAL A 102 0.96 -0.85 -0.57
CA VAL A 102 0.17 -0.12 0.42
C VAL A 102 -0.03 -0.94 1.70
N LEU A 103 -0.25 -2.26 1.56
CA LEU A 103 -0.38 -3.17 2.70
C LEU A 103 0.94 -3.33 3.47
N GLU A 104 2.09 -3.31 2.79
CA GLU A 104 3.40 -3.29 3.46
C GLU A 104 3.53 -2.05 4.37
N LEU A 105 3.14 -0.87 3.89
CA LEU A 105 3.13 0.33 4.73
C LEU A 105 2.10 0.24 5.87
N ALA A 106 0.95 -0.37 5.61
CA ALA A 106 -0.08 -0.57 6.62
C ALA A 106 0.42 -1.46 7.76
N ASP A 107 1.08 -2.57 7.43
CA ASP A 107 1.72 -3.46 8.41
C ASP A 107 2.80 -2.72 9.20
N ILE A 108 3.66 -1.93 8.53
CA ILE A 108 4.68 -1.11 9.21
C ILE A 108 4.04 -0.16 10.22
N VAL A 109 2.95 0.51 9.85
CA VAL A 109 2.23 1.44 10.74
C VAL A 109 1.56 0.71 11.90
N GLU A 110 0.91 -0.41 11.62
CA GLU A 110 0.16 -1.19 12.61
C GLU A 110 1.07 -1.76 13.70
N TYR A 111 2.23 -2.32 13.31
CA TYR A 111 3.10 -3.07 14.21
C TYR A 111 4.32 -2.31 14.75
N SER A 112 4.50 -1.03 14.39
CA SER A 112 5.60 -0.21 14.91
C SER A 112 5.19 0.60 16.14
N ASP A 113 6.13 0.81 17.08
CA ASP A 113 5.92 1.69 18.23
C ASP A 113 5.80 3.17 17.82
N GLU A 114 6.58 3.59 16.82
CA GLU A 114 6.65 4.95 16.28
C GLU A 114 6.36 4.94 14.76
N PRO A 115 5.09 5.00 14.33
CA PRO A 115 4.70 4.77 12.93
C PRO A 115 5.34 5.69 11.90
N ILE A 116 5.49 6.97 12.22
CA ILE A 116 6.07 7.94 11.29
C ILE A 116 7.57 7.67 11.09
N GLU A 117 8.30 7.39 12.17
CA GLU A 117 9.72 7.05 12.08
C GLU A 117 9.93 5.71 11.36
N ALA A 118 9.05 4.74 11.60
CA ALA A 118 9.10 3.45 10.91
C ALA A 118 8.88 3.60 9.39
N MET A 119 7.89 4.41 8.98
CA MET A 119 7.68 4.73 7.56
C MET A 119 8.83 5.56 6.98
N ARG A 120 9.39 6.52 7.73
CA ARG A 120 10.60 7.24 7.30
C ARG A 120 11.77 6.29 7.10
N ALA A 121 11.89 5.22 7.89
CA ALA A 121 12.97 4.23 7.83
C ALA A 121 12.70 3.04 6.89
N VAL A 122 11.55 2.98 6.21
CA VAL A 122 11.18 1.84 5.33
C VAL A 122 12.29 1.49 4.32
N ALA A 123 12.52 0.20 4.08
CA ALA A 123 13.49 -0.22 3.08
C ALA A 123 13.07 0.27 1.68
N THR A 124 13.98 0.89 0.96
CA THR A 124 13.75 1.32 -0.43
C THR A 124 14.24 0.24 -1.39
N GLY A 125 13.60 0.15 -2.55
CA GLY A 125 13.94 -0.85 -3.56
C GLY A 125 12.73 -1.39 -4.31
N GLU A 126 13.00 -2.32 -5.22
CA GLU A 126 11.97 -3.09 -5.92
C GLU A 126 11.70 -4.40 -5.17
N HIS A 127 10.42 -4.70 -4.98
CA HIS A 127 9.90 -5.89 -4.32
C HIS A 127 9.04 -6.66 -5.32
N ARG A 128 9.25 -7.97 -5.43
CA ARG A 128 8.47 -8.83 -6.32
C ARG A 128 8.22 -10.19 -5.67
N PRO A 129 7.06 -10.82 -5.90
CA PRO A 129 6.83 -12.15 -5.39
C PRO A 129 7.78 -13.16 -6.05
N THR A 130 8.31 -14.08 -5.25
CA THR A 130 9.13 -15.18 -5.77
C THR A 130 8.28 -16.24 -6.47
N THR A 131 7.08 -16.50 -5.96
CA THR A 131 6.15 -17.48 -6.53
C THR A 131 5.00 -16.76 -7.21
N PRO A 132 4.71 -17.02 -8.49
CA PRO A 132 3.70 -16.29 -9.26
C PRO A 132 2.26 -16.60 -8.81
N ILE A 133 2.03 -17.74 -8.16
CA ILE A 133 0.71 -18.14 -7.66
C ILE A 133 0.85 -18.48 -6.18
N ARG A 134 0.10 -17.77 -5.35
CA ARG A 134 0.04 -17.96 -3.89
C ARG A 134 -1.44 -18.13 -3.54
N SER A 135 -1.85 -19.33 -3.16
CA SER A 135 -3.25 -19.66 -2.93
C SER A 135 -3.43 -20.55 -1.70
N VAL A 136 -4.65 -20.53 -1.17
CA VAL A 136 -5.09 -21.40 -0.07
C VAL A 136 -6.29 -22.19 -0.58
N LEU A 137 -6.33 -23.47 -0.25
CA LEU A 137 -7.45 -24.35 -0.56
C LEU A 137 -8.26 -24.63 0.69
N ARG A 138 -9.57 -24.38 0.63
CA ARG A 138 -10.55 -24.95 1.56
C ARG A 138 -11.37 -25.99 0.82
N THR A 139 -11.12 -27.26 1.12
CA THR A 139 -11.79 -28.40 0.48
C THR A 139 -13.24 -28.53 0.93
N MET A 140 -14.13 -28.83 -0.02
CA MET A 140 -15.49 -29.32 0.22
C MET A 140 -15.43 -30.85 0.34
N VAL A 141 -15.64 -31.39 1.53
CA VAL A 141 -15.55 -32.83 1.82
C VAL A 141 -16.90 -33.40 2.22
N SER A 142 -17.80 -32.59 2.78
CA SER A 142 -19.14 -33.00 3.18
C SER A 142 -20.15 -31.90 2.88
N GLU A 143 -21.19 -32.22 2.11
CA GLU A 143 -22.28 -31.29 1.81
C GLU A 143 -22.91 -30.71 3.09
N VAL A 144 -23.21 -31.57 4.07
CA VAL A 144 -23.89 -31.18 5.32
C VAL A 144 -23.04 -30.22 6.15
N GLN A 145 -21.72 -30.40 6.16
CA GLN A 145 -20.81 -29.57 6.96
C GLN A 145 -20.33 -28.32 6.21
N ASP A 146 -20.25 -28.41 4.88
CA ASP A 146 -19.57 -27.39 4.10
C ASP A 146 -20.50 -26.40 3.39
N LEU A 147 -21.75 -26.79 3.07
CA LEU A 147 -22.65 -25.88 2.35
C LEU A 147 -23.00 -24.62 3.14
N THR A 148 -23.08 -24.70 4.47
CA THR A 148 -23.46 -23.56 5.30
C THR A 148 -22.48 -22.40 5.15
N TRP A 149 -21.17 -22.66 5.25
CA TRP A 149 -20.17 -21.61 5.05
C TRP A 149 -19.98 -21.26 3.58
N TYR A 150 -20.15 -22.22 2.66
CA TYR A 150 -19.99 -21.97 1.23
C TYR A 150 -21.03 -20.97 0.70
N HIS A 151 -22.26 -21.00 1.20
CA HIS A 151 -23.34 -20.08 0.82
C HIS A 151 -23.44 -18.81 1.67
N ASP A 152 -22.66 -18.71 2.75
CA ASP A 152 -22.62 -17.53 3.59
C ASP A 152 -21.82 -16.41 2.89
N ARG A 153 -22.50 -15.34 2.47
CA ARG A 153 -21.84 -14.20 1.81
C ARG A 153 -20.99 -13.37 2.76
N ASP A 154 -21.34 -13.33 4.04
CA ASP A 154 -20.56 -12.60 5.03
C ASP A 154 -19.28 -13.36 5.38
N PHE A 155 -19.31 -14.70 5.31
CA PHE A 155 -18.11 -15.53 5.39
C PHE A 155 -17.10 -15.25 4.26
N TRP A 156 -17.56 -14.90 3.05
CA TRP A 156 -16.71 -14.68 1.87
C TRP A 156 -16.28 -13.22 1.64
N ARG A 157 -16.75 -12.28 2.44
CA ARG A 157 -16.34 -10.87 2.36
C ARG A 157 -15.01 -10.65 3.03
#